data_AF-A0A9D8CCY1-F1
#
_entry.id   AF-A0A9D8CCY1-F1
#
_cell.length_a   1.000
_cell.length_b   1.000
_cell.length_c   1.000
_cell.angle_alpha   90.00
_cell.angle_beta   90.00
_cell.angle_gamma   90.00
#
_symmetry.space_group_name_H-M   'P 1'
#
loop_
_entity.id
_entity.type
_entity.pdbx_description
1 polymer ?
#
loop_
_entity_poly.entity_id
_entity_poly.type
_entity_poly.pdbx_seq_one_letter_code
_entity_poly.pdbx_strand_id
1 'polypeptide(L)'
;MIRQAAMAVALLATWPAAAQTDDMANPAFLWVEEGKALWSERPRPGAKSCADCHGAAETAMRGVAARHPAFDAKRGRAMLLTQRLDACRVEHQGETPFEPESRRQLGLAAYIALQSRGLPVAIAADGPLAKTVAEGRALYTRRIGQLDLSCAQCHDDLVGRRLAATAIPSGHVNAYPVYRSDWLGMGSFWRRLGNCTTGVRAEAFAPHSPEHVALESYLAARGNDLPMQAPGFRN
;
A
#
# COMPACT_ATOMS: atom_id res chain seq x y z
N MET A 1 -33.71 -25.16 7.79
CA MET A 1 -32.36 -25.44 7.24
C MET A 1 -32.10 -24.76 5.89
N ILE A 2 -32.96 -24.89 4.87
CA ILE A 2 -32.74 -24.27 3.53
C ILE A 2 -32.71 -22.72 3.54
N ARG A 3 -33.56 -22.06 4.33
CA ARG A 3 -33.56 -20.58 4.44
C ARG A 3 -32.32 -20.01 5.14
N GLN A 4 -31.76 -20.72 6.12
CA GLN A 4 -30.52 -20.30 6.81
C GLN A 4 -29.30 -20.46 5.88
N ALA A 5 -29.26 -21.51 5.07
CA ALA A 5 -28.21 -21.70 4.06
C ALA A 5 -28.26 -20.61 2.97
N ALA A 6 -29.44 -20.24 2.47
CA ALA A 6 -29.59 -19.16 1.50
C ALA A 6 -29.15 -17.79 2.04
N MET A 7 -29.44 -17.51 3.32
CA MET A 7 -29.04 -16.29 3.99
C MET A 7 -27.51 -16.24 4.25
N ALA A 8 -26.90 -17.38 4.61
CA ALA A 8 -25.44 -17.50 4.77
C ALA A 8 -24.70 -17.34 3.43
N VAL A 9 -25.23 -17.89 2.33
CA VAL A 9 -24.67 -17.72 0.97
C VAL A 9 -24.78 -16.27 0.50
N ALA A 10 -25.89 -15.57 0.81
CA ALA A 10 -26.05 -14.15 0.50
C ALA A 10 -25.10 -13.25 1.31
N LEU A 11 -24.84 -13.57 2.59
CA LEU A 11 -23.87 -12.87 3.43
C LEU A 11 -22.42 -13.05 2.93
N LEU A 12 -22.05 -14.24 2.46
CA LEU A 12 -20.72 -14.50 1.89
C LEU A 12 -20.49 -13.75 0.56
N ALA A 13 -21.55 -13.55 -0.24
CA ALA A 13 -21.46 -12.81 -1.50
C ALA A 13 -21.27 -11.29 -1.29
N THR A 14 -21.71 -10.74 -0.15
CA THR A 14 -21.64 -9.30 0.14
C THR A 14 -20.47 -8.90 1.05
N TRP A 15 -19.85 -9.87 1.75
CA TRP A 15 -18.73 -9.59 2.67
C TRP A 15 -17.59 -8.81 2.04
N PRO A 16 -17.11 -9.07 0.80
CA PRO A 16 -16.03 -8.27 0.23
C PRO A 16 -16.36 -6.78 0.05
N ALA A 17 -17.61 -6.47 -0.28
CA ALA A 17 -18.08 -5.09 -0.37
C ALA A 17 -18.19 -4.46 1.03
N ALA A 18 -18.78 -5.20 1.98
CA ALA A 18 -18.91 -4.75 3.36
C ALA A 18 -17.53 -4.51 4.02
N ALA A 19 -16.58 -5.43 3.86
CA ALA A 19 -15.23 -5.31 4.39
C ALA A 19 -14.42 -4.16 3.77
N GLN A 20 -14.85 -3.58 2.65
CA GLN A 20 -14.24 -2.37 2.10
C GLN A 20 -14.84 -1.08 2.67
N THR A 21 -16.09 -1.10 3.15
CA THR A 21 -16.84 0.11 3.56
C THR A 21 -17.14 0.17 5.06
N ASP A 22 -17.06 -0.95 5.76
CA ASP A 22 -17.30 -1.07 7.20
C ASP A 22 -16.01 -1.51 7.90
N ASP A 23 -15.50 -0.64 8.77
CA ASP A 23 -14.26 -0.84 9.53
C ASP A 23 -14.35 -2.04 10.48
N MET A 24 -15.53 -2.35 11.01
CA MET A 24 -15.75 -3.51 11.88
C MET A 24 -15.77 -4.83 11.10
N ALA A 25 -16.15 -4.77 9.82
CA ALA A 25 -16.12 -5.93 8.93
C ALA A 25 -14.77 -6.13 8.24
N ASN A 26 -13.87 -5.14 8.30
CA ASN A 26 -12.56 -5.15 7.64
C ASN A 26 -11.46 -5.72 8.56
N PRO A 27 -10.91 -6.92 8.27
CA PRO A 27 -9.87 -7.53 9.10
C PRO A 27 -8.56 -6.72 9.18
N ALA A 28 -8.35 -5.76 8.26
CA ALA A 28 -7.21 -4.85 8.33
C ALA A 28 -7.19 -4.02 9.63
N PHE A 29 -8.33 -3.80 10.27
CA PHE A 29 -8.40 -2.97 11.47
C PHE A 29 -7.67 -3.58 12.68
N LEU A 30 -7.40 -4.89 12.68
CA LEU A 30 -6.50 -5.48 13.67
C LEU A 30 -5.08 -4.91 13.58
N TRP A 31 -4.57 -4.67 12.38
CA TRP A 31 -3.28 -4.03 12.15
C TRP A 31 -3.34 -2.52 12.39
N VAL A 32 -4.48 -1.88 12.12
CA VAL A 32 -4.68 -0.44 12.40
C VAL A 32 -4.57 -0.19 13.90
N GLU A 33 -5.25 -0.99 14.73
CA GLU A 33 -5.19 -0.84 16.19
C GLU A 33 -3.77 -1.07 16.73
N GLU A 34 -3.05 -2.05 16.18
CA GLU A 34 -1.63 -2.23 16.49
C GLU A 34 -0.79 -1.04 16.05
N GLY A 35 -1.03 -0.50 14.85
CA GLY A 35 -0.38 0.72 14.34
C GLY A 35 -0.62 1.93 15.23
N LYS A 36 -1.84 2.07 15.75
CA LYS A 36 -2.22 3.12 16.70
C LYS A 36 -1.50 2.98 18.04
N ALA A 37 -1.37 1.75 18.55
CA ALA A 37 -0.56 1.48 19.73
C ALA A 37 0.92 1.84 19.48
N LEU A 38 1.47 1.41 18.33
CA LEU A 38 2.85 1.71 17.92
C LEU A 38 3.13 3.22 17.78
N TRP A 39 2.16 4.00 17.30
CA TRP A 39 2.29 5.45 17.17
C TRP A 39 2.62 6.12 18.51
N SER A 40 2.07 5.60 19.60
CA SER A 40 2.27 6.11 20.96
C SER A 40 3.42 5.40 21.70
N GLU A 41 3.92 4.29 21.16
CA GLU A 41 4.98 3.49 21.78
C GLU A 41 6.34 4.21 21.72
N ARG A 42 7.04 4.27 22.86
CA ARG A 42 8.45 4.62 22.90
C ARG A 42 9.27 3.35 22.75
N PRO A 43 10.08 3.20 21.70
CA PRO A 43 10.71 1.91 21.40
C PRO A 43 11.80 1.51 22.40
N ARG A 44 12.32 2.47 23.18
CA ARG A 44 13.26 2.23 24.27
C ARG A 44 13.21 3.36 25.31
N PRO A 45 13.76 3.17 26.52
CA PRO A 45 13.87 4.24 27.50
C PRO A 45 14.58 5.48 26.94
N GLY A 46 13.97 6.65 27.15
CA GLY A 46 14.49 7.94 26.67
C GLY A 46 14.25 8.24 25.18
N ALA A 47 13.77 7.30 24.37
CA ALA A 47 13.37 7.57 23.00
C ALA A 47 11.99 8.25 22.94
N LYS A 48 11.77 9.03 21.88
CA LYS A 48 10.46 9.62 21.57
C LYS A 48 9.58 8.63 20.79
N SER A 49 8.28 8.62 21.08
CA SER A 49 7.29 7.98 20.21
C SER A 49 7.04 8.82 18.97
N CYS A 50 6.26 8.30 18.01
CA CYS A 50 5.81 9.11 16.87
C CYS A 50 4.93 10.27 17.36
N ALA A 51 4.05 9.99 18.32
CA ALA A 51 3.16 10.97 18.95
C ALA A 51 3.92 12.09 19.69
N ASP A 52 5.06 11.80 20.33
CA ASP A 52 5.88 12.82 21.01
C ASP A 52 6.42 13.89 20.04
N CYS A 53 6.59 13.56 18.76
CA CYS A 53 7.08 14.49 17.73
C CYS A 53 5.96 15.09 16.86
N HIS A 54 4.96 14.28 16.52
CA HIS A 54 3.92 14.63 15.54
C HIS A 54 2.56 14.93 16.17
N GLY A 55 2.34 14.60 17.45
CA GLY A 55 1.04 14.74 18.11
C GLY A 55 0.04 13.65 17.70
N ALA A 56 -1.24 14.00 17.70
CA ALA A 56 -2.32 13.10 17.28
C ALA A 56 -2.23 12.80 15.77
N ALA A 57 -2.28 11.52 15.39
CA ALA A 57 -2.13 11.14 13.98
C ALA A 57 -3.31 11.64 13.13
N GLU A 58 -4.51 11.68 13.70
CA GLU A 58 -5.76 12.09 13.06
C GLU A 58 -5.68 13.51 12.48
N THR A 59 -4.91 14.38 13.11
CA THR A 59 -4.66 15.75 12.62
C THR A 59 -3.35 15.84 11.86
N ALA A 60 -2.25 15.33 12.43
CA ALA A 60 -0.92 15.53 11.88
C ALA A 60 -0.66 14.74 10.60
N MET A 61 -1.24 13.54 10.46
CA MET A 61 -1.03 12.64 9.33
C MET A 61 -2.11 12.79 8.23
N ARG A 62 -3.08 13.69 8.41
CA ARG A 62 -4.14 13.90 7.44
C ARG A 62 -3.58 14.29 6.07
N GLY A 63 -3.86 13.46 5.06
CA GLY A 63 -3.39 13.65 3.68
C GLY A 63 -1.91 13.33 3.44
N VAL A 64 -1.15 12.88 4.46
CA VAL A 64 0.27 12.51 4.27
C VAL A 64 0.40 11.34 3.32
N ALA A 65 -0.39 10.28 3.50
CA ALA A 65 -0.32 9.11 2.64
C ALA A 65 -0.83 9.39 1.21
N ALA A 66 -1.82 10.28 1.06
CA ALA A 66 -2.32 10.70 -0.25
C ALA A 66 -1.26 11.42 -1.11
N ARG A 67 -0.19 11.94 -0.50
CA ARG A 67 0.92 12.63 -1.17
C ARG A 67 2.20 11.79 -1.22
N HIS A 68 2.15 10.50 -0.85
CA HIS A 68 3.28 9.59 -0.98
C HIS A 68 3.06 8.58 -2.11
N PRO A 69 4.10 8.21 -2.88
CA PRO A 69 5.52 8.56 -2.71
C PRO A 69 5.85 10.05 -2.91
N ALA A 70 6.85 10.54 -2.17
CA ALA A 70 7.26 11.95 -2.16
C ALA A 70 8.77 12.10 -2.33
N PHE A 71 9.23 13.18 -2.96
CA PHE A 71 10.66 13.48 -3.04
C PHE A 71 11.20 14.01 -1.71
N ASP A 72 12.28 13.40 -1.21
CA ASP A 72 13.01 13.88 -0.04
C ASP A 72 14.20 14.72 -0.48
N ALA A 73 14.12 16.04 -0.27
CA ALA A 73 15.17 16.96 -0.67
C ALA A 73 16.49 16.77 0.10
N LYS A 74 16.43 16.36 1.38
CA LYS A 74 17.62 16.09 2.21
C LYS A 74 18.41 14.89 1.67
N ARG A 75 17.71 13.90 1.13
CA ARG A 75 18.29 12.65 0.59
C ARG A 75 18.44 12.65 -0.93
N GLY A 76 17.87 13.64 -1.62
CA GLY A 76 17.91 13.76 -3.08
C GLY A 76 17.23 12.60 -3.81
N ARG A 77 16.19 11.97 -3.22
CA ARG A 77 15.53 10.79 -3.83
C ARG A 77 14.05 10.70 -3.48
N ALA A 78 13.30 9.99 -4.33
CA ALA A 78 11.93 9.58 -4.02
C ALA A 78 11.91 8.63 -2.81
N MET A 79 10.88 8.76 -1.98
CA MET A 79 10.64 7.92 -0.81
C MET A 79 9.19 7.45 -0.76
N LEU A 80 9.02 6.15 -0.58
CA LEU A 80 7.74 5.54 -0.24
C LEU A 80 7.34 5.92 1.19
N LEU A 81 6.06 5.74 1.53
CA LEU A 81 5.59 5.95 2.90
C LEU A 81 6.35 5.07 3.90
N THR A 82 6.58 3.79 3.58
CA THR A 82 7.33 2.86 4.45
C THR A 82 8.78 3.29 4.62
N GLN A 83 9.44 3.76 3.57
CA GLN A 83 10.80 4.32 3.68
C GLN A 83 10.84 5.58 4.54
N ARG A 84 9.79 6.42 4.51
CA ARG A 84 9.67 7.58 5.38
C ARG A 84 9.55 7.16 6.86
N LEU A 85 8.77 6.11 7.14
CA LEU A 85 8.65 5.54 8.49
C LEU A 85 9.99 5.01 9.00
N ASP A 86 10.68 4.21 8.19
CA ASP A 86 11.98 3.65 8.56
C ASP A 86 13.03 4.75 8.78
N ALA A 87 13.01 5.80 7.95
CA ALA A 87 13.88 6.96 8.15
C ALA A 87 13.62 7.67 9.48
N CYS A 88 12.36 7.92 9.84
CA CYS A 88 12.03 8.53 11.13
C CYS A 88 12.44 7.64 12.31
N ARG A 89 12.24 6.32 12.18
CA ARG A 89 12.65 5.34 13.19
C ARG A 89 14.16 5.34 13.42
N VAL A 90 14.95 5.34 12.34
CA VAL A 90 16.41 5.38 12.42
C VAL A 90 16.89 6.74 12.95
N GLU A 91 16.43 7.84 12.38
CA GLU A 91 16.98 9.17 12.69
C GLU A 91 16.54 9.71 14.05
N HIS A 92 15.31 9.44 14.48
CA HIS A 92 14.71 10.09 15.64
C HIS A 92 14.43 9.15 16.81
N GLN A 93 14.29 7.85 16.53
CA GLN A 93 14.18 6.86 17.59
C GLN A 93 15.49 6.11 17.80
N GLY A 94 16.46 6.23 16.87
CA GLY A 94 17.76 5.57 16.91
C GLY A 94 17.68 4.05 16.86
N GLU A 95 16.63 3.52 16.25
CA GLU A 95 16.33 2.09 16.12
C GLU A 95 16.68 1.59 14.72
N THR A 96 16.68 0.27 14.50
CA THR A 96 16.80 -0.27 13.14
C THR A 96 15.52 -0.02 12.33
N PRO A 97 15.60 0.03 10.99
CA PRO A 97 14.41 -0.03 10.13
C PRO A 97 13.49 -1.18 10.52
N PHE A 98 12.19 -1.04 10.25
CA PHE A 98 11.33 -2.20 10.38
C PHE A 98 11.68 -3.23 9.30
N GLU A 99 11.53 -4.50 9.63
CA GLU A 99 11.61 -5.55 8.63
C GLU A 99 10.48 -5.35 7.59
N PRO A 100 10.77 -5.39 6.28
CA PRO A 100 9.75 -5.27 5.24
C PRO A 100 8.62 -6.29 5.42
N GLU A 101 7.37 -5.87 5.17
CA GLU A 101 6.16 -6.68 5.41
C GLU A 101 5.94 -7.13 6.85
N SER A 102 6.75 -6.67 7.81
CA SER A 102 6.50 -6.97 9.22
C SER A 102 5.17 -6.40 9.66
N ARG A 103 4.51 -7.13 10.56
CA ARG A 103 3.24 -6.72 11.16
C ARG A 103 3.29 -5.30 11.74
N ARG A 104 4.42 -4.93 12.37
CA ARG A 104 4.65 -3.59 12.92
C ARG A 104 4.73 -2.51 11.83
N GLN A 105 5.48 -2.74 10.75
CA GLN A 105 5.56 -1.78 9.64
C GLN A 105 4.21 -1.60 8.94
N LEU A 106 3.54 -2.72 8.62
CA LEU A 106 2.25 -2.71 7.95
C LEU A 106 1.16 -2.07 8.82
N GLY A 107 1.14 -2.36 10.11
CA GLY A 107 0.19 -1.76 11.05
C GLY A 107 0.37 -0.25 11.17
N LEU A 108 1.59 0.22 11.39
CA LEU A 108 1.87 1.65 11.47
C LEU A 108 1.57 2.38 10.15
N ALA A 109 1.95 1.78 9.01
CA ALA A 109 1.62 2.33 7.70
C ALA A 109 0.10 2.36 7.44
N ALA A 110 -0.64 1.34 7.85
CA ALA A 110 -2.09 1.29 7.74
C ALA A 110 -2.77 2.37 8.60
N TYR A 111 -2.34 2.54 9.85
CA TYR A 111 -2.85 3.57 10.73
C TYR A 111 -2.60 4.98 10.16
N ILE A 112 -1.42 5.24 9.62
CA ILE A 112 -1.11 6.54 8.98
C ILE A 112 -1.92 6.74 7.69
N ALA A 113 -2.02 5.70 6.86
CA ALA A 113 -2.77 5.77 5.60
C ALA A 113 -4.27 5.99 5.81
N LEU A 114 -4.84 5.42 6.88
CA LEU A 114 -6.24 5.63 7.28
C LEU A 114 -6.57 7.13 7.47
N GLN A 115 -5.62 7.93 7.95
CA GLN A 115 -5.83 9.37 8.17
C GLN A 115 -5.98 10.16 6.85
N SER A 116 -5.68 9.53 5.72
CA SER A 116 -5.86 10.09 4.38
C SER A 116 -7.05 9.48 3.64
N ARG A 117 -7.78 8.51 4.22
CA ARG A 117 -8.89 7.83 3.55
C ARG A 117 -9.96 8.82 3.10
N GLY A 118 -10.43 8.65 1.86
CA GLY A 118 -11.39 9.53 1.21
C GLY A 118 -10.80 10.81 0.59
N LEU A 119 -9.57 11.19 0.95
CA LEU A 119 -8.89 12.31 0.27
C LEU A 119 -8.40 11.87 -1.11
N PRO A 120 -8.35 12.78 -2.10
CA PRO A 120 -7.79 12.46 -3.41
C PRO A 120 -6.30 12.17 -3.28
N VAL A 121 -5.84 11.13 -3.98
CA VAL A 121 -4.41 10.91 -4.24
C VAL A 121 -3.88 12.13 -5.01
N ALA A 122 -2.77 12.68 -4.55
CA ALA A 122 -2.18 13.92 -5.05
C ALA A 122 -0.66 13.81 -5.10
N ILE A 123 -0.16 12.91 -5.94
CA ILE A 123 1.27 12.76 -6.21
C ILE A 123 1.73 13.90 -7.09
N ALA A 124 2.72 14.67 -6.62
CA ALA A 124 3.45 15.66 -7.40
C ALA A 124 4.37 14.96 -8.39
N ALA A 125 3.78 14.37 -9.44
CA ALA A 125 4.45 13.52 -10.41
C ALA A 125 5.37 14.29 -11.38
N ASP A 126 5.28 15.61 -11.35
CA ASP A 126 6.16 16.55 -12.02
C ASP A 126 7.37 16.94 -11.15
N GLY A 127 8.21 17.85 -11.65
CA GLY A 127 9.36 18.37 -10.90
C GLY A 127 10.33 17.26 -10.43
N PRO A 128 10.72 17.25 -9.14
CA PRO A 128 11.72 16.30 -8.62
C PRO A 128 11.34 14.81 -8.72
N LEU A 129 10.05 14.46 -8.78
CA LEU A 129 9.62 13.06 -8.94
C LEU A 129 9.53 12.62 -10.41
N ALA A 130 9.52 13.55 -11.37
CA ALA A 130 9.26 13.26 -12.78
C ALA A 130 10.14 12.14 -13.35
N LYS A 131 11.43 12.14 -13.02
CA LYS A 131 12.37 11.09 -13.45
C LYS A 131 11.95 9.71 -12.90
N THR A 132 11.66 9.62 -11.60
CA THR A 132 11.30 8.36 -10.94
C THR A 132 9.97 7.81 -11.48
N VAL A 133 9.00 8.70 -11.73
CA VAL A 133 7.71 8.35 -12.34
C VAL A 133 7.90 7.85 -13.78
N ALA A 134 8.77 8.49 -14.57
CA ALA A 134 9.07 8.06 -15.93
C ALA A 134 9.76 6.68 -15.97
N GLU A 135 10.69 6.42 -15.06
CA GLU A 135 11.31 5.10 -14.87
C GLU A 135 10.26 4.03 -14.51
N GLY A 136 9.33 4.37 -13.62
CA GLY A 136 8.22 3.49 -13.25
C GLY A 136 7.31 3.18 -14.43
N ARG A 137 7.01 4.17 -15.27
CA ARG A 137 6.24 3.97 -16.50
C ARG A 137 6.96 3.04 -17.47
N ALA A 138 8.26 3.22 -17.64
CA ALA A 138 9.06 2.36 -18.51
C ALA A 138 9.08 0.90 -18.02
N LEU A 139 9.21 0.69 -16.71
CA LEU A 139 9.10 -0.65 -16.10
C LEU A 139 7.69 -1.25 -16.28
N TYR A 140 6.64 -0.44 -16.09
CA TYR A 140 5.26 -0.88 -16.22
C TYR A 140 4.92 -1.41 -17.62
N THR A 141 5.50 -0.81 -18.66
CA THR A 141 5.30 -1.25 -20.06
C THR A 141 6.33 -2.28 -20.54
N ARG A 142 7.39 -2.52 -19.77
CA ARG A 142 8.44 -3.49 -20.12
C ARG A 142 7.93 -4.91 -19.93
N ARG A 143 8.20 -5.77 -20.92
CA ARG A 143 7.96 -7.21 -20.80
C ARG A 143 9.04 -7.86 -19.95
N ILE A 144 8.63 -8.74 -19.05
CA ILE A 144 9.51 -9.40 -18.08
C ILE A 144 9.16 -10.90 -17.95
N GLY A 145 10.13 -11.65 -17.42
CA GLY A 145 9.97 -13.06 -17.08
C GLY A 145 9.87 -13.99 -18.27
N GLN A 146 9.77 -15.28 -17.99
CA GLN A 146 9.69 -16.33 -19.03
C GLN A 146 8.44 -16.19 -19.92
N LEU A 147 7.37 -15.58 -19.39
CA LEU A 147 6.12 -15.41 -20.14
C LEU A 147 6.13 -14.18 -21.07
N ASP A 148 7.18 -13.35 -21.03
CA ASP A 148 7.33 -12.14 -21.86
C ASP A 148 6.10 -11.20 -21.80
N LEU A 149 5.62 -10.94 -20.58
CA LEU A 149 4.45 -10.07 -20.32
C LEU A 149 4.84 -8.81 -19.55
N SER A 150 4.18 -7.69 -19.86
CA SER A 150 4.25 -6.43 -19.11
C SER A 150 3.04 -6.22 -18.21
N CYS A 151 3.15 -5.29 -17.26
CA CYS A 151 2.02 -4.94 -16.40
C CYS A 151 0.85 -4.34 -17.20
N ALA A 152 1.15 -3.52 -18.22
CA ALA A 152 0.17 -2.88 -19.09
C ALA A 152 -0.71 -3.89 -19.85
N GLN A 153 -0.13 -4.99 -20.34
CA GLN A 153 -0.87 -6.00 -21.09
C GLN A 153 -2.02 -6.64 -20.30
N CYS A 154 -1.95 -6.63 -18.97
CA CYS A 154 -3.05 -7.06 -18.12
C CYS A 154 -3.84 -5.86 -17.57
N HIS A 155 -3.16 -4.90 -16.97
CA HIS A 155 -3.76 -3.85 -16.14
C HIS A 155 -4.11 -2.56 -16.90
N ASP A 156 -3.91 -2.53 -18.22
CA ASP A 156 -4.50 -1.57 -19.16
C ASP A 156 -5.39 -2.30 -20.17
N ASP A 157 -4.81 -3.25 -20.92
CA ASP A 157 -5.47 -3.84 -22.09
C ASP A 157 -6.63 -4.79 -21.74
N LEU A 158 -6.58 -5.39 -20.54
CA LEU A 158 -7.51 -6.45 -20.11
C LEU A 158 -8.26 -6.10 -18.83
N VAL A 159 -8.31 -4.83 -18.44
CA VAL A 159 -9.07 -4.38 -17.27
C VAL A 159 -10.53 -4.83 -17.37
N GLY A 160 -11.07 -5.39 -16.28
CA GLY A 160 -12.44 -5.90 -16.22
C GLY A 160 -12.64 -7.28 -16.88
N ARG A 161 -11.66 -7.79 -17.65
CA ARG A 161 -11.62 -9.20 -18.05
C ARG A 161 -11.25 -10.07 -16.86
N ARG A 162 -11.25 -11.39 -17.03
CA ARG A 162 -10.96 -12.35 -15.96
C ARG A 162 -9.67 -13.09 -16.23
N LEU A 163 -8.85 -13.23 -15.19
CA LEU A 163 -7.78 -14.21 -15.10
C LEU A 163 -8.24 -15.29 -14.13
N ALA A 164 -8.64 -16.44 -14.67
CA ALA A 164 -9.36 -17.47 -13.93
C ALA A 164 -10.59 -16.89 -13.19
N ALA A 165 -10.70 -17.11 -11.87
CA ALA A 165 -11.84 -16.64 -11.08
C ALA A 165 -11.83 -15.13 -10.79
N THR A 166 -10.71 -14.43 -11.04
CA THR A 166 -10.51 -13.04 -10.57
C THR A 166 -10.62 -12.04 -11.71
N ALA A 167 -11.34 -10.94 -11.47
CA ALA A 167 -11.36 -9.81 -12.40
C ALA A 167 -10.02 -9.05 -12.37
N ILE A 168 -9.52 -8.67 -13.53
CA ILE A 168 -8.25 -7.94 -13.65
C ILE A 168 -8.49 -6.47 -13.26
N PRO A 169 -7.85 -5.95 -12.19
CA PRO A 169 -8.01 -4.57 -11.78
C PRO A 169 -7.17 -3.62 -12.65
N SER A 170 -7.45 -2.32 -12.60
CA SER A 170 -6.66 -1.28 -13.29
C SER A 170 -5.24 -1.07 -12.71
N GLY A 171 -4.87 -1.80 -11.66
CA GLY A 171 -3.52 -1.79 -11.08
C GLY A 171 -3.19 -0.60 -10.17
N HIS A 172 -4.18 0.18 -9.71
CA HIS A 172 -3.94 1.30 -8.78
C HIS A 172 -3.45 0.85 -7.40
N VAL A 173 -2.71 1.73 -6.73
CA VAL A 173 -2.12 1.48 -5.40
C VAL A 173 -2.79 2.27 -4.26
N ASN A 174 -3.85 3.02 -4.54
CA ASN A 174 -4.55 3.90 -3.60
C ASN A 174 -5.23 3.17 -2.42
N ALA A 175 -5.25 1.84 -2.42
CA ALA A 175 -5.81 1.01 -1.36
C ALA A 175 -4.74 0.34 -0.47
N TYR A 176 -3.45 0.53 -0.76
CA TYR A 176 -2.36 -0.06 0.02
C TYR A 176 -1.96 0.81 1.23
N PRO A 177 -1.55 0.21 2.36
CA PRO A 177 -1.52 -1.23 2.65
C PRO A 177 -2.91 -1.88 2.64
N VAL A 178 -3.00 -3.13 2.21
CA VAL A 178 -4.28 -3.80 1.94
C VAL A 178 -4.36 -5.12 2.68
N TYR A 179 -5.53 -5.48 3.21
CA TYR A 179 -5.82 -6.85 3.62
C TYR A 179 -6.33 -7.63 2.42
N ARG A 180 -5.78 -8.83 2.19
CA ARG A 180 -6.31 -9.74 1.16
C ARG A 180 -6.81 -11.04 1.75
N SER A 181 -7.97 -11.49 1.29
CA SER A 181 -8.53 -12.77 1.74
C SER A 181 -7.67 -13.97 1.33
N ASP A 182 -7.02 -13.93 0.17
CA ASP A 182 -6.08 -14.99 -0.25
C ASP A 182 -4.80 -15.04 0.60
N TRP A 183 -4.39 -13.90 1.16
CA TRP A 183 -3.25 -13.81 2.07
C TRP A 183 -3.62 -14.08 3.52
N LEU A 184 -4.91 -14.05 3.86
CA LEU A 184 -5.43 -14.02 5.23
C LEU A 184 -4.68 -12.99 6.11
N GLY A 185 -4.25 -11.88 5.50
CA GLY A 185 -3.37 -10.92 6.14
C GLY A 185 -3.17 -9.65 5.32
N MET A 186 -2.51 -8.68 5.94
CA MET A 186 -2.11 -7.44 5.28
C MET A 186 -0.83 -7.59 4.47
N GLY A 187 -0.68 -6.74 3.46
CA GLY A 187 0.59 -6.54 2.77
C GLY A 187 0.68 -5.18 2.09
N SER A 188 1.91 -4.78 1.76
CA SER A 188 2.17 -3.56 0.99
C SER A 188 2.04 -3.82 -0.52
N PHE A 189 2.21 -2.75 -1.30
CA PHE A 189 2.28 -2.87 -2.74
C PHE A 189 3.49 -3.70 -3.21
N TRP A 190 4.62 -3.67 -2.48
CA TRP A 190 5.78 -4.50 -2.77
C TRP A 190 5.44 -6.00 -2.78
N ARG A 191 4.71 -6.48 -1.77
CA ARG A 191 4.27 -7.88 -1.72
C ARG A 191 3.41 -8.23 -2.93
N ARG A 192 2.54 -7.30 -3.36
CA ARG A 192 1.76 -7.49 -4.59
C ARG A 192 2.66 -7.57 -5.83
N LEU A 193 3.68 -6.72 -5.95
CA LEU A 193 4.66 -6.81 -7.04
C LEU A 193 5.36 -8.17 -7.05
N GLY A 194 5.68 -8.74 -5.88
CA GLY A 194 6.19 -10.11 -5.75
C GLY A 194 5.26 -11.16 -6.34
N ASN A 195 3.95 -11.06 -6.09
CA ASN A 195 2.97 -11.96 -6.71
C ASN A 195 2.85 -11.77 -8.23
N CYS A 196 2.93 -10.53 -8.72
CA CYS A 196 2.89 -10.23 -10.15
C CYS A 196 4.12 -10.79 -10.87
N THR A 197 5.33 -10.52 -10.35
CA THR A 197 6.61 -11.00 -10.93
C THR A 197 6.68 -12.52 -10.93
N THR A 198 6.30 -13.19 -9.83
CA THR A 198 6.16 -14.65 -9.80
C THR A 198 5.14 -15.16 -10.81
N GLY A 199 4.00 -14.49 -10.98
CA GLY A 199 2.95 -14.87 -11.92
C GLY A 199 3.42 -14.87 -13.39
N VAL A 200 4.39 -14.03 -13.74
CA VAL A 200 5.01 -13.98 -15.08
C VAL A 200 6.37 -14.68 -15.15
N ARG A 201 6.79 -15.36 -14.07
CA ARG A 201 8.07 -16.06 -13.94
C ARG A 201 9.27 -15.14 -14.15
N ALA A 202 9.22 -13.96 -13.54
CA ALA A 202 10.33 -13.01 -13.45
C ALA A 202 11.00 -13.08 -12.07
N GLU A 203 12.25 -12.61 -11.99
CA GLU A 203 12.90 -12.32 -10.71
C GLU A 203 12.16 -11.20 -9.99
N ALA A 204 11.93 -11.36 -8.68
CA ALA A 204 11.24 -10.38 -7.86
C ALA A 204 12.14 -9.18 -7.54
N PHE A 205 11.58 -7.98 -7.56
CA PHE A 205 12.30 -6.79 -7.11
C PHE A 205 12.53 -6.81 -5.59
N ALA A 206 13.70 -6.40 -5.16
CA ALA A 206 14.01 -6.27 -3.74
C ALA A 206 13.14 -5.19 -3.07
N PRO A 207 12.81 -5.32 -1.77
CA PRO A 207 12.09 -4.28 -1.05
C PRO A 207 12.89 -2.98 -1.10
N HIS A 208 12.17 -1.87 -1.25
CA HIS A 208 12.75 -0.52 -1.41
C HIS A 208 13.81 -0.34 -2.52
N SER A 209 13.92 -1.27 -3.48
CA SER A 209 14.81 -1.11 -4.63
C SER A 209 14.39 0.08 -5.52
N PRO A 210 15.29 0.63 -6.36
CA PRO A 210 14.93 1.67 -7.31
C PRO A 210 13.72 1.31 -8.19
N GLU A 211 13.62 0.05 -8.65
CA GLU A 211 12.51 -0.44 -9.47
C GLU A 211 11.19 -0.45 -8.72
N HIS A 212 11.21 -0.88 -7.45
CA HIS A 212 10.04 -0.85 -6.60
C HIS A 212 9.57 0.59 -6.35
N VAL A 213 10.50 1.49 -5.98
CA VAL A 213 10.18 2.90 -5.74
C VAL A 213 9.62 3.56 -7.01
N ALA A 214 10.21 3.27 -8.17
CA ALA A 214 9.77 3.79 -9.45
C ALA A 214 8.37 3.29 -9.82
N LEU A 215 8.12 1.97 -9.74
CA LEU A 215 6.81 1.38 -10.06
C LEU A 215 5.70 1.91 -9.14
N GLU A 216 5.93 1.97 -7.83
CA GLU A 216 4.94 2.51 -6.89
C GLU A 216 4.68 4.00 -7.15
N SER A 217 5.73 4.79 -7.45
CA SER A 217 5.59 6.21 -7.79
C SER A 217 4.74 6.42 -9.03
N TYR A 218 4.97 5.63 -10.09
CA TYR A 218 4.18 5.69 -11.32
C TYR A 218 2.72 5.28 -11.09
N LEU A 219 2.47 4.18 -10.39
CA LEU A 219 1.11 3.69 -10.17
C LEU A 219 0.31 4.56 -9.20
N ALA A 220 0.99 5.19 -8.22
CA ALA A 220 0.39 6.20 -7.37
C ALA A 220 0.00 7.44 -8.19
N ALA A 221 0.90 7.94 -9.03
CA ALA A 221 0.62 9.07 -9.93
C ALA A 221 -0.51 8.78 -10.92
N ARG A 222 -0.56 7.56 -11.49
CA ARG A 222 -1.66 7.10 -12.35
C ARG A 222 -3.01 7.07 -11.62
N GLY A 223 -2.99 6.94 -10.30
CA GLY A 223 -4.17 6.97 -9.44
C GLY A 223 -4.51 8.35 -8.88
N ASN A 224 -3.88 9.44 -9.34
CA ASN A 224 -4.23 10.80 -8.93
C ASN A 224 -5.73 11.06 -9.09
N ASP A 225 -6.27 11.88 -8.18
CA ASP A 225 -7.69 12.20 -8.03
C ASP A 225 -8.60 11.05 -7.55
N LEU A 226 -8.15 9.80 -7.62
CA LEU A 226 -8.87 8.70 -6.97
C LEU A 226 -8.87 8.90 -5.44
N PRO A 227 -9.96 8.57 -4.75
CA PRO A 227 -9.97 8.60 -3.29
C PRO A 227 -9.00 7.56 -2.74
N MET A 228 -8.23 7.93 -1.72
CA MET A 228 -7.48 6.99 -0.90
C MET A 228 -8.45 6.01 -0.23
N GLN A 229 -8.18 4.72 -0.36
CA GLN A 229 -9.00 3.63 0.18
C GLN A 229 -8.28 2.83 1.28
N ALA A 230 -7.05 3.21 1.60
CA ALA A 230 -6.23 2.51 2.58
C ALA A 230 -6.78 2.67 4.02
N PRO A 231 -6.70 1.63 4.87
CA PRO A 231 -6.35 0.26 4.47
C PRO A 231 -7.49 -0.39 3.68
N GLY A 232 -7.17 -0.92 2.50
CA GLY A 232 -8.16 -1.55 1.64
C GLY A 232 -8.46 -3.00 2.02
N PHE A 233 -9.52 -3.54 1.42
CA PHE A 233 -9.83 -4.97 1.42
C PHE A 233 -9.91 -5.48 -0.02
N ARG A 234 -9.20 -6.56 -0.35
CA ARG A 234 -9.26 -7.21 -1.68
C ARG A 234 -9.34 -8.72 -1.55
N ASN A 235 -9.72 -9.39 -2.62
CA ASN A 235 -9.66 -10.85 -2.68
C ASN A 235 -8.24 -11.36 -2.86
#